data_AF-R9M8D1-F1
#
_entry.id   AF-R9M8D1-F1
#
_cell.length_a   1.000
_cell.length_b   1.000
_cell.length_c   1.000
_cell.angle_alpha   90.00
_cell.angle_beta   90.00
_cell.angle_gamma   90.00
#
_symmetry.space_group_name_H-M   'P 1'
#
loop_
_entity.id
_entity.type
_entity.pdbx_description
1 polymer ?
#
loop_
_entity_poly.entity_id
_entity_poly.type
_entity_poly.pdbx_seq_one_letter_code
_entity_poly.pdbx_strand_id
1 'polypeptide(L)'
;MLGRLFNKISGTGLVLLLIGTVLLGFSLRDTVISFKPARSFDDVLSGDVSAGDHVSGRVPYLLDSFASMQTWTENRSNNSRTAKKTSSQYYVLPGGRGYLGLTVHSSNFSPANKLVDQTYGYLSGGAAPTAELELDTRVVKMEEELAEMFRQTLREDYGFSDTDIDTMGPLLMAEPRAFGTIRVFCGVGGALFLLGAVLLVRYWRKSTANSRRAREARAARAAQEAPAARPSYDPEIR
;
A
#
# COMPACT_ATOMS: atom_id res chain seq x y z
N MET A 1 10.13 -35.49 5.54
CA MET A 1 11.32 -34.67 5.19
C MET A 1 11.19 -33.19 5.53
N LEU A 2 9.99 -32.60 5.59
CA LEU A 2 9.80 -31.18 5.97
C LEU A 2 10.20 -30.84 7.42
N GLY A 3 10.03 -31.75 8.38
CA GLY A 3 10.34 -31.49 9.79
C GLY A 3 11.83 -31.21 10.10
N ARG A 4 12.77 -31.63 9.24
CA ARG A 4 14.22 -31.35 9.41
C ARG A 4 14.64 -29.98 8.87
N LEU A 5 13.83 -29.33 8.04
CA LEU A 5 14.07 -27.99 7.53
C LEU A 5 13.66 -26.92 8.57
N PHE A 6 12.56 -27.14 9.29
CA PHE A 6 12.08 -26.21 10.33
C PHE A 6 13.04 -26.02 11.51
N ASN A 7 13.79 -27.06 11.90
CA ASN A 7 14.81 -26.94 12.96
C ASN A 7 16.05 -26.11 12.55
N LYS A 8 16.13 -25.63 11.31
CA LYS A 8 17.25 -24.81 10.78
C LYS A 8 16.86 -23.37 10.46
N ILE A 9 15.63 -22.96 10.78
CA ILE A 9 15.12 -21.62 10.52
C ILE A 9 15.04 -20.88 11.85
N SER A 10 15.60 -19.67 11.95
CA SER A 10 15.40 -18.84 13.13
C SER A 10 13.95 -18.35 13.14
N GLY A 11 13.14 -18.79 14.11
CA GLY A 11 11.74 -18.37 14.22
C GLY A 11 11.61 -16.84 14.23
N THR A 12 12.48 -16.15 14.98
CA THR A 12 12.53 -14.68 15.03
C THR A 12 12.85 -14.04 13.68
N GLY A 13 13.85 -14.55 12.95
CA GLY A 13 14.20 -14.03 11.63
C GLY A 13 13.10 -14.22 10.58
N LEU A 14 12.38 -15.35 10.65
CA LEU A 14 11.23 -15.62 9.78
C LEU A 14 10.07 -14.66 10.07
N VAL A 15 9.74 -14.44 11.34
CA VAL A 15 8.68 -13.51 11.75
C VAL A 15 8.98 -12.08 11.28
N LEU A 16 10.22 -11.60 11.49
CA LEU A 16 10.64 -10.28 11.04
C LEU A 16 10.56 -10.12 9.51
N LEU A 17 10.97 -11.16 8.77
CA LEU A 17 10.90 -11.16 7.31
C LEU A 17 9.45 -11.10 6.82
N LEU A 18 8.54 -11.86 7.44
CA LEU A 18 7.11 -11.84 7.11
C LEU A 18 6.48 -10.47 7.39
N ILE A 19 6.71 -9.89 8.57
CA ILE A 19 6.20 -8.56 8.93
C ILE A 19 6.73 -7.51 7.95
N GLY A 20 8.03 -7.52 7.66
CA GLY A 20 8.65 -6.62 6.69
C GLY A 20 8.05 -6.76 5.30
N THR A 21 7.83 -7.99 4.83
CA THR A 21 7.21 -8.28 3.53
C THR A 21 5.79 -7.73 3.43
N VAL A 22 4.97 -7.91 4.47
CA VAL A 22 3.60 -7.41 4.51
C VAL A 22 3.59 -5.88 4.47
N LEU A 23 4.39 -5.22 5.31
CA LEU A 23 4.50 -3.76 5.33
C LEU A 23 4.94 -3.19 3.99
N LEU A 24 5.94 -3.81 3.36
CA LEU A 24 6.42 -3.42 2.03
C LEU A 24 5.34 -3.60 0.96
N GLY A 25 4.65 -4.74 0.94
CA GLY A 25 3.59 -5.01 -0.04
C GLY A 25 2.49 -3.93 -0.06
N PHE A 26 2.10 -3.43 1.11
CA PHE A 26 1.10 -2.36 1.20
C PHE A 26 1.64 -0.97 0.87
N SER A 27 2.91 -0.68 1.17
CA SER A 27 3.46 0.68 1.09
C SER A 27 4.32 0.98 -0.13
N LEU A 28 4.87 -0.04 -0.80
CA LEU A 28 5.84 0.13 -1.89
C LEU A 28 5.31 0.97 -3.05
N ARG A 29 4.10 0.66 -3.55
CA ARG A 29 3.51 1.36 -4.70
C ARG A 29 3.33 2.85 -4.39
N ASP A 30 2.77 3.16 -3.23
CA ASP A 30 2.54 4.54 -2.83
C ASP A 30 3.84 5.26 -2.46
N THR A 31 4.84 4.52 -1.97
CA THR A 31 6.17 5.08 -1.71
C THR A 31 6.84 5.51 -3.02
N VAL A 32 6.75 4.71 -4.08
CA VAL A 32 7.26 5.09 -5.41
C VAL A 32 6.58 6.36 -5.92
N ILE A 33 5.25 6.47 -5.78
CA ILE A 33 4.50 7.67 -6.16
C ILE A 33 4.93 8.86 -5.29
N SER A 34 5.15 8.64 -3.99
CA SER A 34 5.57 9.71 -3.08
C SER A 34 6.90 10.35 -3.47
N PHE A 35 7.80 9.62 -4.14
CA PHE A 35 9.08 10.17 -4.59
C PHE A 35 8.98 10.93 -5.92
N LYS A 36 7.86 10.84 -6.62
CA LYS A 36 7.62 11.67 -7.79
C LYS A 36 7.47 13.14 -7.37
N PRO A 37 7.94 14.09 -8.18
CA PRO A 37 7.68 15.50 -7.93
C PRO A 37 6.17 15.73 -7.88
N ALA A 38 5.72 16.43 -6.85
CA ALA A 38 4.32 16.78 -6.71
C ALA A 38 3.96 17.84 -7.76
N ARG A 39 2.89 17.58 -8.51
CA ARG A 39 2.24 18.59 -9.35
C ARG A 39 1.20 19.34 -8.52
N SER A 40 1.00 20.62 -8.80
CA SER A 40 -0.07 21.38 -8.15
C SER A 40 -1.43 21.00 -8.72
N PHE A 41 -2.51 21.27 -7.99
CA PHE A 41 -3.86 21.12 -8.54
C PHE A 41 -4.14 22.13 -9.67
N ASP A 42 -3.45 23.28 -9.70
CA ASP A 42 -3.50 24.20 -10.84
C ASP A 42 -2.87 23.59 -12.11
N ASP A 43 -1.81 22.79 -11.97
CA ASP A 43 -1.23 22.02 -13.09
C ASP A 43 -2.15 20.91 -13.59
N VAL A 44 -3.03 20.37 -12.71
CA VAL A 44 -4.06 19.39 -13.07
C VAL A 44 -5.23 20.07 -13.77
N LEU A 45 -5.59 21.27 -13.35
CA LEU A 45 -6.63 22.07 -13.98
C LEU A 45 -6.26 22.46 -15.41
N SER A 46 -4.99 22.83 -15.63
CA SER A 46 -4.49 23.35 -16.91
C SER A 46 -3.89 22.30 -17.85
N GLY A 47 -3.64 21.08 -17.37
CA GLY A 47 -2.94 20.06 -18.14
C GLY A 47 -3.47 18.64 -17.94
N ASP A 48 -2.80 17.70 -18.60
CA ASP A 48 -3.15 16.28 -18.51
C ASP A 48 -2.75 15.70 -17.16
N VAL A 49 -3.53 14.74 -16.68
CA VAL A 49 -3.27 13.98 -15.46
C VAL A 49 -3.32 12.48 -15.76
N SER A 50 -2.42 11.70 -15.17
CA SER A 50 -2.30 10.26 -15.41
C SER A 50 -2.31 9.46 -14.12
N ALA A 51 -2.76 8.20 -14.22
CA ALA A 51 -2.70 7.28 -13.10
C ALA A 51 -1.25 7.08 -12.62
N GLY A 52 -1.04 7.20 -11.31
CA GLY A 52 0.27 7.17 -10.67
C GLY A 52 0.94 8.53 -10.51
N ASP A 53 0.29 9.63 -10.91
CA ASP A 53 0.76 10.98 -10.61
C ASP A 53 0.60 11.32 -9.13
N HIS A 54 1.51 12.17 -8.66
CA HIS A 54 1.50 12.75 -7.32
C HIS A 54 1.01 14.19 -7.46
N VAL A 55 -0.13 14.50 -6.85
CA VAL A 55 -0.75 15.84 -6.91
C VAL A 55 -0.92 16.35 -5.50
N SER A 56 -0.39 17.53 -5.22
CA SER A 56 -0.32 18.08 -3.86
C SER A 56 -0.55 19.60 -3.87
N GLY A 57 -1.16 20.11 -2.81
CA GLY A 57 -1.39 21.54 -2.60
C GLY A 57 -2.86 21.90 -2.45
N ARG A 58 -3.19 23.17 -2.64
CA ARG A 58 -4.55 23.70 -2.53
C ARG A 58 -5.38 23.34 -3.76
N VAL A 59 -6.56 22.78 -3.54
CA VAL A 59 -7.54 22.53 -4.60
C VAL A 59 -8.16 23.86 -5.04
N PRO A 60 -8.07 24.25 -6.33
CA PRO A 60 -8.51 25.57 -6.79
C PRO A 60 -10.02 25.66 -6.95
N TYR A 61 -10.64 24.60 -7.46
CA TYR A 61 -12.07 24.50 -7.74
C TYR A 61 -12.55 23.10 -7.42
N LEU A 62 -13.79 23.00 -6.95
CA LEU A 62 -14.45 21.73 -6.69
C LEU A 62 -15.93 21.88 -7.01
N LEU A 63 -16.49 20.88 -7.68
CA LEU A 63 -17.91 20.82 -8.01
C LEU A 63 -18.60 19.76 -7.12
N ASP A 64 -19.87 19.47 -7.37
CA ASP A 64 -20.69 18.67 -6.46
C ASP A 64 -20.15 17.26 -6.17
N SER A 65 -20.58 16.73 -5.03
CA SER A 65 -20.31 15.33 -4.69
C SER A 65 -21.19 14.40 -5.51
N PHE A 66 -20.58 13.47 -6.24
CA PHE A 66 -21.29 12.46 -7.03
C PHE A 66 -21.54 11.16 -6.26
N ALA A 67 -20.79 10.91 -5.18
CA ALA A 67 -20.96 9.74 -4.35
C ALA A 67 -20.52 9.98 -2.89
N SER A 68 -20.92 9.08 -1.99
CA SER A 68 -20.47 9.10 -0.59
C SER A 68 -20.25 7.69 -0.05
N MET A 69 -19.25 7.54 0.82
CA MET A 69 -18.93 6.27 1.46
C MET A 69 -19.34 6.30 2.94
N GLN A 70 -20.26 5.42 3.32
CA GLN A 70 -20.75 5.29 4.69
C GLN A 70 -20.15 4.07 5.40
N THR A 71 -19.77 4.26 6.67
CA THR A 71 -19.28 3.20 7.55
C THR A 71 -20.19 3.03 8.75
N TRP A 72 -20.46 1.78 9.14
CA TRP A 72 -21.14 1.44 10.39
C TRP A 72 -20.53 0.15 10.97
N THR A 73 -20.60 0.01 12.29
CA THR A 73 -20.32 -1.25 13.00
C THR A 73 -21.63 -1.99 13.23
N GLU A 74 -21.65 -3.27 12.85
CA GLU A 74 -22.75 -4.21 13.09
C GLU A 74 -22.26 -5.34 13.98
N ASN A 75 -22.94 -5.55 15.10
CA ASN A 75 -22.76 -6.72 15.93
C ASN A 75 -23.82 -7.77 15.58
N ARG A 76 -23.39 -8.84 14.91
CA ARG A 76 -24.27 -9.93 14.47
C ARG A 76 -24.82 -10.78 15.63
N SER A 77 -24.19 -10.76 16.80
CA SER A 77 -24.64 -11.59 17.93
C SER A 77 -25.90 -11.03 18.63
N ASN A 78 -26.11 -9.71 18.54
CA ASN A 78 -27.27 -9.04 19.14
C ASN A 78 -28.05 -8.16 18.14
N ASN A 79 -27.72 -8.29 16.85
CA ASN A 79 -28.28 -7.52 15.74
C ASN A 79 -28.24 -5.98 15.95
N SER A 80 -27.29 -5.51 16.77
CA SER A 80 -27.12 -4.08 17.05
C SER A 80 -26.29 -3.42 15.96
N ARG A 81 -26.69 -2.23 15.54
CA ARG A 81 -25.99 -1.42 14.54
C ARG A 81 -25.75 -0.02 15.08
N THR A 82 -24.51 0.45 14.95
CA THR A 82 -24.18 1.86 15.17
C THR A 82 -24.75 2.72 14.04
N ALA A 83 -25.00 4.00 14.32
CA ALA A 83 -25.45 4.94 13.29
C ALA A 83 -24.42 5.01 12.16
N LYS A 84 -24.91 4.99 10.91
CA LYS A 84 -24.07 5.15 9.73
C LYS A 84 -23.38 6.51 9.76
N LYS A 85 -22.08 6.53 9.50
CA LYS A 85 -21.28 7.77 9.40
C LYS A 85 -20.65 7.85 8.01
N THR A 86 -20.82 8.99 7.34
CA THR A 86 -20.12 9.27 6.09
C THR A 86 -18.64 9.46 6.38
N SER A 87 -17.82 8.53 5.88
CA SER A 87 -16.37 8.52 6.06
C SER A 87 -15.66 9.32 4.98
N SER A 88 -16.19 9.30 3.76
CA SER A 88 -15.65 10.03 2.61
C SER A 88 -16.78 10.49 1.68
N GLN A 89 -16.52 11.58 0.98
CA GLN A 89 -17.34 12.09 -0.12
C GLN A 89 -16.46 12.15 -1.38
N TYR A 90 -17.06 11.88 -2.53
CA TYR A 90 -16.39 11.89 -3.82
C TYR A 90 -16.94 13.04 -4.63
N TYR A 91 -16.08 14.00 -4.94
CA TYR A 91 -16.42 15.24 -5.62
C TYR A 91 -15.90 15.26 -7.05
N VAL A 92 -16.57 16.03 -7.90
CA VAL A 92 -16.11 16.29 -9.27
C VAL A 92 -15.06 17.39 -9.24
N LEU A 93 -13.84 17.07 -9.69
CA LEU A 93 -12.71 17.99 -9.78
C LEU A 93 -12.46 18.36 -11.26
N PRO A 94 -12.56 19.64 -11.63
CA PRO A 94 -12.21 20.10 -12.97
C PRO A 94 -10.73 19.84 -13.30
N GLY A 95 -10.46 19.42 -14.54
CA GLY A 95 -9.11 19.10 -15.04
C GLY A 95 -8.95 19.39 -16.53
N GLY A 96 -7.71 19.44 -17.02
CA GLY A 96 -7.41 19.87 -18.39
C GLY A 96 -8.09 19.07 -19.51
N ARG A 97 -8.47 17.81 -19.27
CA ARG A 97 -9.19 16.94 -20.22
C ARG A 97 -10.68 16.75 -19.91
N GLY A 98 -11.24 17.54 -19.00
CA GLY A 98 -12.62 17.42 -18.54
C GLY A 98 -12.68 17.37 -17.02
N TYR A 99 -12.91 16.18 -16.47
CA TYR A 99 -13.09 16.01 -15.03
C TYR A 99 -12.41 14.75 -14.51
N LEU A 100 -12.01 14.80 -13.24
CA LEU A 100 -11.57 13.66 -12.46
C LEU A 100 -12.33 13.65 -11.13
N GLY A 101 -12.37 12.50 -10.45
CA GLY A 101 -12.90 12.44 -9.10
C GLY A 101 -11.87 12.95 -8.08
N LEU A 102 -12.35 13.50 -6.98
CA LEU A 102 -11.54 13.79 -5.79
C LEU A 102 -12.20 13.15 -4.57
N THR A 103 -11.45 12.30 -3.88
CA THR A 103 -11.87 11.78 -2.58
C THR A 103 -11.58 12.82 -1.51
N VAL A 104 -12.58 13.14 -0.69
CA VAL A 104 -12.41 13.98 0.51
C VAL A 104 -12.86 13.17 1.72
N HIS A 105 -12.00 13.08 2.73
CA HIS A 105 -12.34 12.42 4.00
C HIS A 105 -13.08 13.36 4.95
N SER A 106 -13.77 12.79 5.93
CA SER A 106 -14.64 13.53 6.85
C SER A 106 -13.98 14.68 7.62
N SER A 107 -12.67 14.62 7.85
CA SER A 107 -11.91 15.73 8.44
C SER A 107 -11.92 17.01 7.60
N ASN A 108 -12.16 16.88 6.29
CA ASN A 108 -12.07 17.96 5.31
C ASN A 108 -13.42 18.31 4.65
N PHE A 109 -14.55 17.81 5.17
CA PHE A 109 -15.88 18.13 4.60
C PHE A 109 -16.21 19.63 4.68
N SER A 110 -15.87 20.28 5.79
CA SER A 110 -16.14 21.72 5.95
C SER A 110 -15.40 22.58 4.90
N PRO A 111 -14.07 22.47 4.71
CA PRO A 111 -13.40 23.22 3.66
C PRO A 111 -13.83 22.81 2.26
N ALA A 112 -14.17 21.53 2.01
CA ALA A 112 -14.65 21.08 0.71
C ALA A 112 -16.02 21.67 0.33
N ASN A 113 -17.01 21.62 1.22
CA ASN A 113 -18.33 22.22 0.95
C ASN A 113 -18.22 23.73 0.73
N LYS A 114 -17.40 24.43 1.53
CA LYS A 114 -17.12 25.85 1.32
C LYS A 114 -16.49 26.11 -0.05
N LEU A 115 -15.57 25.24 -0.50
CA LEU A 115 -14.95 25.36 -1.81
C LEU A 115 -15.97 25.15 -2.94
N VAL A 116 -16.91 24.22 -2.80
CA VAL A 116 -18.00 24.01 -3.77
C VAL A 116 -18.89 25.25 -3.86
N ASP A 117 -19.36 25.76 -2.72
CA ASP A 117 -20.20 26.98 -2.67
C ASP A 117 -19.51 28.17 -3.34
N GLN A 118 -18.22 28.37 -3.04
CA GLN A 118 -17.42 29.43 -3.65
C GLN A 118 -17.17 29.20 -5.14
N THR A 119 -17.00 27.95 -5.57
CA THR A 119 -16.81 27.60 -6.98
C THR A 119 -18.06 27.96 -7.79
N TYR A 120 -19.25 27.59 -7.33
CA TYR A 120 -20.49 27.99 -8.00
C TYR A 120 -20.76 29.50 -7.91
N GLY A 121 -20.39 30.13 -6.80
CA GLY A 121 -20.42 31.59 -6.69
C GLY A 121 -19.54 32.27 -7.73
N TYR A 122 -18.33 31.75 -7.95
CA TYR A 122 -17.41 32.24 -8.98
C TYR A 122 -17.94 32.02 -10.40
N LEU A 123 -18.46 30.82 -10.70
CA LEU A 123 -19.09 30.52 -11.99
C LEU A 123 -20.31 31.41 -12.29
N SER A 124 -20.96 31.94 -11.26
CA SER A 124 -22.06 32.91 -11.37
C SER A 124 -21.61 34.37 -11.46
N GLY A 125 -20.31 34.64 -11.64
CA GLY A 125 -19.74 35.99 -11.76
C GLY A 125 -19.24 36.60 -10.43
N GLY A 126 -19.15 35.80 -9.36
CA GLY A 126 -18.61 36.21 -8.07
C GLY A 126 -17.08 36.25 -8.01
N ALA A 127 -16.54 36.45 -6.81
CA ALA A 127 -15.10 36.44 -6.57
C ALA A 127 -14.51 35.02 -6.64
N ALA A 128 -13.21 34.93 -6.93
CA ALA A 128 -12.49 33.65 -6.99
C ALA A 128 -12.51 32.92 -5.63
N PRO A 129 -12.56 31.56 -5.61
CA PRO A 129 -12.57 30.80 -4.36
C PRO A 129 -11.30 31.01 -3.52
N THR A 130 -11.51 31.13 -2.20
CA THR A 130 -10.46 31.35 -1.19
C THR A 130 -10.40 30.24 -0.14
N ALA A 131 -11.28 29.24 -0.21
CA ALA A 131 -11.29 28.12 0.72
C ALA A 131 -9.95 27.34 0.64
N GLU A 132 -9.40 27.03 1.80
CA GLU A 132 -8.14 26.29 1.93
C GLU A 132 -8.47 24.80 2.10
N LEU A 133 -8.62 24.11 0.96
CA LEU A 133 -8.63 22.65 0.92
C LEU A 133 -7.27 22.18 0.41
N GLU A 134 -6.35 21.92 1.33
CA GLU A 134 -5.03 21.37 1.00
C GLU A 134 -5.05 19.85 1.11
N LEU A 135 -4.63 19.19 0.03
CA LEU A 135 -4.60 17.74 -0.05
C LEU A 135 -3.27 17.28 -0.65
N ASP A 136 -2.85 16.10 -0.22
CA ASP A 136 -1.70 15.38 -0.76
C ASP A 136 -2.22 14.06 -1.31
N THR A 137 -2.19 13.88 -2.63
CA THR A 137 -2.97 12.86 -3.32
C THR A 137 -2.15 12.02 -4.29
N ARG A 138 -2.59 10.79 -4.49
CA ARG A 138 -2.22 9.97 -5.64
C ARG A 138 -3.37 9.93 -6.63
N VAL A 139 -3.04 9.89 -7.92
CA VAL A 139 -4.04 9.65 -8.96
C VAL A 139 -4.12 8.17 -9.26
N VAL A 140 -5.32 7.59 -9.22
CA VAL A 140 -5.57 6.19 -9.58
C VAL A 140 -6.72 6.10 -10.58
N LYS A 141 -6.86 4.94 -11.23
CA LYS A 141 -8.07 4.64 -11.97
C LYS A 141 -9.20 4.40 -10.98
N MET A 142 -10.38 4.93 -11.25
CA MET A 142 -11.59 4.63 -10.48
C MET A 142 -11.88 3.13 -10.53
N GLU A 143 -12.40 2.61 -9.42
CA GLU A 143 -13.06 1.30 -9.40
C GLU A 143 -14.33 1.34 -10.25
N GLU A 144 -14.73 0.21 -10.82
CA GLU A 144 -15.83 0.09 -11.78
C GLU A 144 -17.14 0.71 -11.27
N GLU A 145 -17.59 0.35 -10.07
CA GLU A 145 -18.82 0.90 -9.48
C GLU A 145 -18.75 2.42 -9.30
N LEU A 146 -17.60 2.94 -8.87
CA LEU A 146 -17.41 4.37 -8.66
C LEU A 146 -17.27 5.12 -10.00
N ALA A 147 -16.68 4.48 -11.00
CA ALA A 147 -16.56 4.98 -12.36
C ALA A 147 -17.93 5.07 -13.04
N GLU A 148 -18.82 4.11 -12.81
CA GLU A 148 -20.21 4.14 -13.29
C GLU A 148 -20.98 5.31 -12.69
N MET A 149 -20.91 5.50 -11.37
CA MET A 149 -21.53 6.65 -10.70
C MET A 149 -20.98 7.98 -11.25
N PHE A 150 -19.67 8.08 -11.45
CA PHE A 150 -19.05 9.27 -12.01
C PHE A 150 -19.48 9.51 -13.47
N ARG A 151 -19.52 8.47 -14.30
CA ARG A 151 -20.01 8.54 -15.69
C ARG A 151 -21.46 9.01 -15.74
N GLN A 152 -22.31 8.52 -14.83
CA GLN A 152 -23.70 8.95 -14.73
C GLN A 152 -23.79 10.44 -14.41
N THR A 153 -23.05 10.92 -13.41
CA THR A 153 -22.98 12.35 -13.09
C THR A 153 -22.49 13.19 -14.26
N LEU A 154 -21.44 12.78 -14.98
CA LEU A 154 -20.97 13.50 -16.17
C LEU A 154 -22.04 13.61 -17.26
N ARG A 155 -22.85 12.57 -17.45
CA ARG A 155 -23.92 12.53 -18.44
C ARG A 155 -25.12 13.38 -18.01
N GLU A 156 -25.60 13.19 -16.79
CA GLU A 156 -26.86 13.75 -16.30
C GLU A 156 -26.71 15.20 -15.86
N ASP A 157 -25.65 15.51 -15.11
CA ASP A 157 -25.48 16.82 -14.48
C ASP A 157 -24.65 17.77 -15.37
N TYR A 158 -23.70 17.22 -16.14
CA TYR A 158 -22.77 18.00 -16.97
C TYR A 158 -22.99 17.85 -18.48
N GLY A 159 -23.93 17.02 -18.91
CA GLY A 159 -24.35 16.91 -20.31
C GLY A 159 -23.33 16.29 -21.26
N PHE A 160 -22.35 15.53 -20.76
CA PHE A 160 -21.36 14.86 -21.60
C PHE A 160 -21.98 13.68 -22.36
N SER A 161 -21.61 13.52 -23.62
CA SER A 161 -21.97 12.32 -24.40
C SER A 161 -21.08 11.13 -24.01
N ASP A 162 -21.55 9.91 -24.25
CA ASP A 162 -20.74 8.71 -24.01
C ASP A 162 -19.44 8.72 -24.82
N THR A 163 -19.46 9.29 -26.03
CA THR A 163 -18.26 9.45 -26.87
C THR A 163 -17.25 10.42 -26.25
N ASP A 164 -17.71 11.52 -25.66
CA ASP A 164 -16.82 12.47 -24.98
C ASP A 164 -16.17 11.81 -23.76
N ILE A 165 -16.97 11.09 -22.96
CA ILE A 165 -16.50 10.38 -21.76
C ILE A 165 -15.49 9.29 -22.16
N ASP A 166 -15.76 8.52 -23.22
CA ASP A 166 -14.85 7.48 -23.71
C ASP A 166 -13.53 8.07 -24.23
N THR A 167 -13.56 9.28 -24.79
CA THR A 167 -12.38 10.01 -25.26
C THR A 167 -11.50 10.53 -24.11
N MET A 168 -12.07 10.72 -22.92
CA MET A 168 -11.29 11.01 -21.70
C MET A 168 -10.40 9.83 -21.30
N GLY A 169 -10.74 8.62 -21.74
CA GLY A 169 -10.06 7.39 -21.36
C GLY A 169 -10.49 6.88 -19.98
N PRO A 170 -9.64 6.15 -19.25
CA PRO A 170 -9.98 5.64 -17.93
C PRO A 170 -10.30 6.77 -16.96
N LEU A 171 -11.47 6.74 -16.32
CA LEU A 171 -11.87 7.73 -15.32
C LEU A 171 -10.92 7.65 -14.12
N LEU A 172 -10.41 8.81 -13.69
CA LEU A 172 -9.36 8.91 -12.68
C LEU A 172 -9.90 9.49 -11.38
N MET A 173 -9.32 9.06 -10.26
CA MET A 173 -9.60 9.55 -8.92
C MET A 173 -8.31 10.05 -8.28
N ALA A 174 -8.34 11.28 -7.76
CA ALA A 174 -7.34 11.78 -6.82
C ALA A 174 -7.73 11.32 -5.40
N GLU A 175 -6.90 10.46 -4.83
CA GLU A 175 -7.10 9.91 -3.48
C GLU A 175 -6.09 10.52 -2.50
N PRO A 176 -6.54 11.15 -1.40
CA PRO A 176 -5.65 11.61 -0.35
C PRO A 176 -4.81 10.46 0.22
N ARG A 177 -3.50 10.72 0.37
CA ARG A 177 -2.53 9.79 0.95
C ARG A 177 -1.63 10.53 1.93
N ALA A 178 -1.45 9.93 3.10
CA ALA A 178 -0.42 10.37 4.03
C ALA A 178 0.96 9.85 3.60
N PHE A 179 1.54 10.44 2.55
CA PHE A 179 2.82 9.96 1.97
C PHE A 179 3.96 9.92 2.99
N GLY A 180 3.98 10.85 3.96
CA GLY A 180 4.93 10.81 5.08
C GLY A 180 4.85 9.49 5.86
N THR A 181 3.65 9.10 6.29
CA THR A 181 3.39 7.84 7.00
C THR A 181 3.72 6.62 6.14
N ILE A 182 3.38 6.67 4.85
CA ILE A 182 3.66 5.59 3.89
C ILE A 182 5.17 5.37 3.73
N ARG A 183 5.95 6.44 3.59
CA ARG A 183 7.42 6.37 3.51
C ARG A 183 8.02 5.78 4.79
N VAL A 184 7.49 6.13 5.97
CA VAL A 184 7.91 5.55 7.24
C VAL A 184 7.62 4.05 7.28
N PHE A 185 6.42 3.61 6.90
CA PHE A 185 6.09 2.19 6.85
C PHE A 185 6.97 1.41 5.87
N CYS A 186 7.27 1.99 4.70
CA CYS A 186 8.18 1.36 3.75
C CYS A 186 9.61 1.27 4.31
N GLY A 187 10.10 2.32 4.97
CA GLY A 187 11.42 2.32 5.60
C GLY A 187 11.54 1.28 6.73
N VAL A 188 10.56 1.25 7.64
CA VAL A 188 10.50 0.27 8.74
C VAL A 188 10.34 -1.15 8.18
N GLY A 189 9.45 -1.35 7.21
CA GLY A 189 9.24 -2.64 6.55
C GLY A 189 10.52 -3.16 5.89
N GLY A 190 11.24 -2.29 5.17
CA GLY A 190 12.53 -2.60 4.57
C GLY A 190 13.59 -2.98 5.60
N ALA A 191 13.70 -2.23 6.70
CA ALA A 191 14.65 -2.53 7.78
C ALA A 191 14.36 -3.89 8.44
N LEU A 192 13.09 -4.19 8.74
CA LEU A 192 12.67 -5.48 9.31
C LEU A 192 12.92 -6.65 8.36
N PHE A 193 12.63 -6.45 7.06
CA PHE A 193 12.88 -7.45 6.03
C PHE A 193 14.38 -7.79 5.94
N LEU A 194 15.24 -6.76 5.85
CA LEU A 194 16.69 -6.94 5.78
C LEU A 194 17.24 -7.59 7.06
N LEU A 195 16.79 -7.15 8.23
CA LEU A 195 17.19 -7.74 9.52
C LEU A 195 16.78 -9.21 9.62
N GLY A 196 15.54 -9.54 9.24
CA GLY A 196 15.04 -10.90 9.19
C GLY A 196 15.88 -11.78 8.26
N ALA A 197 16.18 -11.30 7.06
CA ALA A 197 17.04 -11.99 6.10
C ALA A 197 18.46 -12.23 6.65
N VAL A 198 19.08 -11.21 7.26
CA VAL A 198 20.41 -11.35 7.88
C VAL A 198 20.41 -12.38 9.00
N LEU A 199 19.41 -12.39 9.88
CA LEU A 199 19.29 -13.37 10.96
C LEU A 199 19.11 -14.79 10.43
N LEU A 200 18.29 -14.96 9.39
CA LEU A 200 18.11 -16.25 8.72
C LEU A 200 19.43 -16.75 8.12
N VAL A 201 20.16 -15.90 7.39
CA VAL A 201 21.46 -16.26 6.80
C VAL A 201 22.48 -16.61 7.89
N ARG A 202 22.57 -15.83 8.97
CA ARG A 202 23.49 -16.09 10.08
C ARG A 202 23.15 -17.40 10.80
N TYR A 203 21.87 -17.65 11.08
CA TYR A 203 21.44 -18.87 11.74
C TYR A 203 21.66 -20.09 10.86
N TRP A 204 21.40 -19.98 9.55
CA TRP A 204 21.64 -21.05 8.59
C TRP A 204 23.13 -21.40 8.47
N ARG A 205 24.03 -20.38 8.42
CA ARG A 205 25.49 -20.56 8.45
C ARG A 205 25.97 -21.21 9.74
N LYS A 206 25.44 -20.81 10.90
CA LYS A 206 25.78 -21.41 12.20
C LYS A 206 25.29 -22.87 12.30
N SER A 207 24.07 -23.14 11.84
CA SER A 207 23.47 -24.49 11.84
C SER A 207 24.24 -25.44 10.92
N THR A 208 24.66 -24.98 9.74
CA THR A 208 25.50 -25.78 8.82
C THR A 208 26.89 -26.05 9.40
N ALA A 209 27.55 -25.06 9.99
CA ALA A 209 28.84 -25.25 10.67
C ALA A 209 28.73 -26.25 11.85
N ASN A 210 27.71 -26.12 12.69
CA ASN A 210 27.46 -27.04 13.80
C ASN A 210 27.14 -28.46 13.31
N SER A 211 26.37 -28.59 12.23
CA SER A 211 26.07 -29.89 11.61
C SER A 211 27.33 -30.56 11.06
N ARG A 212 28.25 -29.79 10.47
CA ARG A 212 29.55 -30.28 9.99
C ARG A 212 30.43 -30.77 11.15
N ARG A 213 30.59 -29.95 12.21
CA ARG A 213 31.34 -30.32 13.42
C ARG A 213 30.78 -31.57 14.10
N ALA A 214 29.44 -31.69 14.19
CA ALA A 214 28.80 -32.87 14.77
C ALA A 214 29.03 -34.14 13.94
N ARG A 215 29.10 -34.02 12.60
CA ARG A 215 29.46 -35.14 11.72
C ARG A 215 30.93 -35.54 11.87
N GLU A 216 31.83 -34.57 11.88
CA GLU A 216 33.28 -34.80 12.09
C GLU A 216 33.53 -35.46 13.47
N ALA A 217 32.87 -34.98 14.53
CA ALA A 217 32.98 -35.57 15.86
C ALA A 217 32.43 -37.02 15.93
N ARG A 218 31.33 -37.31 15.23
CA ARG A 218 30.80 -38.68 15.12
C ARG A 218 31.72 -39.60 14.33
N ALA A 219 32.31 -39.10 13.23
CA ALA A 219 33.28 -39.85 12.44
C ALA A 219 34.57 -40.13 13.22
N ALA A 220 35.06 -39.14 14.00
CA ALA A 220 36.23 -39.31 14.86
C ALA A 220 35.99 -40.34 15.99
N ARG A 221 34.81 -40.32 16.63
CA ARG A 221 34.43 -41.34 17.62
C ARG A 221 34.34 -42.74 17.00
N ALA A 222 33.72 -42.86 15.83
CA ALA A 222 33.64 -44.13 15.12
C ALA A 222 35.03 -44.68 14.70
N ALA A 223 35.99 -43.80 14.38
CA ALA A 223 37.37 -44.18 14.09
C ALA A 223 38.16 -44.60 15.34
N GLN A 224 37.86 -44.05 16.52
CA GLN A 224 38.46 -44.44 17.79
C GLN A 224 37.88 -45.75 18.34
N GLU A 225 36.60 -46.02 18.09
CA GLU A 225 35.91 -47.26 18.46
C GLU A 225 36.14 -48.40 17.46
N ALA A 226 36.84 -48.13 16.34
CA ALA A 226 37.27 -49.18 15.42
C ALA A 226 38.29 -50.09 16.12
N PRO A 227 38.03 -51.40 16.26
CA PRO A 227 38.91 -52.29 17.01
C PRO A 227 40.29 -52.32 16.36
N ALA A 228 41.33 -51.98 17.14
CA ALA A 228 42.71 -52.17 16.74
C ALA A 228 42.88 -53.63 16.30
N ALA A 229 43.26 -53.83 15.03
CA ALA A 229 43.54 -55.15 14.49
C ALA A 229 44.55 -55.84 15.42
N ARG A 230 44.11 -56.87 16.14
CA ARG A 230 44.98 -57.64 17.04
C ARG A 230 46.07 -58.30 16.18
N PRO A 231 47.36 -58.19 16.54
CA PRO A 231 48.39 -58.95 15.84
C PRO A 231 48.10 -60.44 16.08
N SER A 232 48.00 -61.21 14.99
CA SER A 232 47.83 -62.65 15.02
C SER A 232 49.01 -63.27 15.77
N TYR A 233 48.77 -63.76 16.99
CA TYR A 233 49.73 -64.59 17.70
C TYR A 233 49.56 -66.03 17.18
N ASP A 234 50.60 -66.56 16.54
CA ASP A 234 50.67 -67.93 16.05
C ASP A 234 51.49 -68.76 17.06
N PRO A 235 50.86 -69.67 17.83
CA PRO A 235 51.62 -70.60 18.66
C PRO A 235 51.94 -71.85 17.83
N GLU A 236 53.21 -71.95 17.40
CA GLU A 236 53.73 -73.19 16.84
C GLU A 236 53.59 -74.36 17.81
N ILE A 237 53.18 -75.48 17.21
CA ILE A 237 52.94 -76.82 17.72
C ILE A 237 54.23 -77.46 18.24
N ARG A 238 54.16 -78.15 19.38
CA ARG A 238 55.08 -79.25 19.72
C ARG A 238 54.32 -80.45 20.26
#